data_AF-A0A8K0PD31-F1
#
_entry.id   AF-A0A8K0PD31-F1
#
_cell.length_a   1.000
_cell.length_b   1.000
_cell.length_c   1.000
_cell.angle_alpha   90.00
_cell.angle_beta   90.00
_cell.angle_gamma   90.00
#
_symmetry.space_group_name_H-M   'P 1'
#
loop_
_entity.id
_entity.type
_entity.pdbx_description
1 polymer ?
#
loop_
_entity_poly.entity_id
_entity_poly.type
_entity_poly.pdbx_seq_one_letter_code
_entity_poly.pdbx_strand_id
1 'polypeptide(L)'
;MAYPSAVHESTGQTPAKVLFGWELKLPCDLVVQHQTDEDVVGEDYVLTMQKKMDNIHKQVRYQLNIASDRIKGSSTSHQGGWLSRELMKPINLDQRNMTDWKGAYVVKKQINDVIYQVSKLLTGKLKVVHFNRLAPYEEQGDTRERTFVRRIYGSLQGKKFGHLEQLKAHHPDVGKVLKLCDHEMYILHLLTKENGSQKPLYQEMWYMLHRLRDQHMKDNIRKLAILKIGASRDKLNWRDIQNMLVVLLNNIEVEVL
;
A
#
# COMPACT_ATOMS: atom_id res chain seq x y z
N MET A 1 38.93 5.80 14.15
CA MET A 1 39.07 6.72 13.01
C MET A 1 39.01 5.98 11.67
N ALA A 2 38.04 5.09 11.45
CA ALA A 2 38.12 4.12 10.34
C ALA A 2 37.54 4.64 9.01
N TYR A 3 36.48 5.43 9.04
CA TYR A 3 35.80 5.89 7.81
C TYR A 3 36.66 6.78 6.89
N PRO A 4 37.36 7.84 7.37
CA PRO A 4 38.05 8.75 6.47
C PRO A 4 39.30 8.14 5.81
N SER A 5 39.86 7.07 6.37
CA SER A 5 41.02 6.34 5.85
C SER A 5 40.65 5.05 5.10
N ALA A 6 39.39 4.65 5.11
CA ALA A 6 38.92 3.46 4.39
C ALA A 6 38.66 3.80 2.92
N VAL A 7 39.13 2.95 2.01
CA VAL A 7 38.85 3.09 0.57
C VAL A 7 37.37 2.78 0.32
N HIS A 8 36.66 3.70 -0.32
CA HIS A 8 35.25 3.49 -0.63
C HIS A 8 35.10 2.74 -1.96
N GLU A 9 34.32 1.65 -1.97
CA GLU A 9 34.22 0.74 -3.12
C GLU A 9 33.76 1.43 -4.41
N SER A 10 32.80 2.36 -4.31
CA SER A 10 32.27 3.05 -5.51
C SER A 10 33.20 4.12 -6.08
N THR A 11 34.16 4.63 -5.30
CA THR A 11 35.07 5.71 -5.74
C THR A 11 36.51 5.24 -5.89
N GLY A 12 36.88 4.11 -5.27
CA GLY A 12 38.23 3.57 -5.25
C GLY A 12 39.26 4.47 -4.55
N GLN A 13 38.82 5.47 -3.79
CA GLN A 13 39.67 6.42 -3.06
C GLN A 13 39.17 6.57 -1.62
N THR A 14 40.05 6.97 -0.70
CA THR A 14 39.64 7.29 0.67
C THR A 14 38.95 8.67 0.72
N PRO A 15 37.98 8.88 1.62
CA PRO A 15 37.37 10.19 1.81
C PRO A 15 38.40 11.30 2.12
N ALA A 16 39.45 11.00 2.90
CA ALA A 16 40.50 11.95 3.21
C ALA A 16 41.27 12.41 1.95
N LYS A 17 41.62 11.48 1.07
CA LYS A 17 42.31 11.79 -0.18
C LYS A 17 41.44 12.60 -1.14
N VAL A 18 40.14 12.33 -1.19
CA VAL A 18 39.20 13.10 -2.02
C VAL A 18 39.00 14.52 -1.49
N LEU A 19 38.94 14.69 -0.17
CA LEU A 19 38.72 16.00 0.46
C LEU A 19 39.96 16.87 0.48
N PHE A 20 41.12 16.27 0.73
CA PHE A 20 42.32 17.01 1.05
C PHE A 20 43.51 16.71 0.13
N GLY A 21 43.39 15.78 -0.82
CA GLY A 21 44.43 15.46 -1.81
C GLY A 21 45.56 14.56 -1.30
N TRP A 22 45.48 14.12 -0.04
CA TRP A 22 46.48 13.31 0.66
C TRP A 22 45.82 12.27 1.57
N GLU A 23 46.52 11.18 1.83
CA GLU A 23 46.07 10.13 2.75
C GLU A 23 46.36 10.53 4.22
N LEU A 24 45.48 10.13 5.13
CA LEU A 24 45.71 10.33 6.57
C LEU A 24 46.85 9.44 7.05
N LYS A 25 47.78 10.00 7.83
CA LYS A 25 48.81 9.21 8.52
C LYS A 25 48.16 8.39 9.62
N LEU A 26 48.17 7.06 9.48
CA LEU A 26 47.61 6.16 10.48
C LEU A 26 48.66 5.79 11.54
N PRO A 27 48.24 5.43 12.76
CA PRO A 27 49.17 4.95 13.78
C PRO A 27 50.02 3.75 13.34
N CYS A 28 49.51 2.90 12.45
CA CYS A 28 50.26 1.79 11.86
C CYS A 28 51.40 2.26 10.95
N ASP A 29 51.21 3.38 10.24
CA ASP A 29 52.18 3.97 9.31
C ASP A 29 53.33 4.68 10.05
N LEU A 30 53.16 4.97 11.34
CA LEU A 30 54.23 5.50 12.20
C LEU A 30 55.21 4.40 12.64
N VAL A 31 54.72 3.16 12.78
CA VAL A 31 55.54 2.01 13.19
C VAL A 31 56.34 1.46 12.01
N VAL A 32 55.71 1.44 10.84
CA VAL A 32 56.36 1.09 9.57
C VAL A 32 56.79 2.39 8.93
N GLN A 33 58.03 2.85 9.14
CA GLN A 33 58.53 4.11 8.55
C GLN A 33 58.30 4.12 7.02
N HIS A 34 57.18 4.69 6.57
CA HIS A 34 56.80 4.74 5.17
C HIS A 34 57.24 6.11 4.63
N GLN A 35 58.18 6.10 3.68
CA GLN A 35 58.53 7.30 2.93
C GLN A 35 57.36 7.63 2.00
N THR A 36 56.63 8.68 2.31
CA THR A 36 55.68 9.26 1.36
C THR A 36 56.50 10.05 0.34
N ASP A 37 56.61 9.55 -0.90
CA ASP A 37 57.37 10.14 -2.02
C ASP A 37 56.88 11.54 -2.48
N GLU A 38 56.09 12.26 -1.68
CA GLU A 38 55.39 13.49 -2.10
C GLU A 38 55.58 14.68 -1.15
N ASP A 39 56.75 14.84 -0.55
CA ASP A 39 57.12 16.14 0.02
C ASP A 39 57.59 17.05 -1.14
N VAL A 40 56.65 17.56 -1.93
CA VAL A 40 56.93 18.59 -2.96
C VAL A 40 57.22 19.90 -2.25
N VAL A 41 58.46 20.05 -1.77
CA VAL A 41 58.98 21.29 -1.20
C VAL A 41 59.39 22.20 -2.36
N GLY A 42 58.59 23.24 -2.64
CA GLY A 42 58.91 24.22 -3.69
C GLY A 42 57.80 25.24 -3.99
N GLU A 43 58.11 26.22 -4.84
CA GLU A 43 57.21 27.33 -5.25
C GLU A 43 55.94 26.85 -6.00
N ASP A 44 55.93 25.60 -6.49
CA ASP A 44 54.85 25.01 -7.32
C ASP A 44 53.91 24.07 -6.54
N TYR A 45 53.98 24.05 -5.21
CA TYR A 45 53.18 23.16 -4.36
C TYR A 45 51.67 23.34 -4.57
N VAL A 46 51.20 24.60 -4.62
CA VAL A 46 49.77 24.91 -4.75
C VAL A 46 49.21 24.44 -6.09
N LEU A 47 49.93 24.68 -7.19
CA LEU A 47 49.51 24.27 -8.52
C LEU A 47 49.56 22.74 -8.67
N THR A 48 50.57 22.10 -8.08
CA THR A 48 50.67 20.63 -8.05
C THR A 48 49.50 20.04 -7.27
N MET A 49 49.16 20.60 -6.11
CA MET A 49 48.03 20.15 -5.28
C MET A 49 46.69 20.35 -6.00
N GLN A 50 46.49 21.49 -6.66
CA GLN A 50 45.29 21.76 -7.46
C GLN A 50 45.14 20.75 -8.60
N LYS A 51 46.20 20.51 -9.37
CA LYS A 51 46.20 19.49 -10.44
C LYS A 51 45.90 18.09 -9.89
N LYS A 52 46.47 17.76 -8.74
CA LYS A 52 46.25 16.48 -8.06
C LYS A 52 44.79 16.31 -7.64
N MET A 53 44.22 17.32 -6.99
CA MET A 53 42.81 17.36 -6.60
C MET A 53 41.88 17.23 -7.81
N ASP A 54 42.14 17.97 -8.87
CA ASP A 54 41.36 17.90 -10.11
C ASP A 54 41.39 16.50 -10.72
N ASN A 55 42.56 15.86 -10.71
CA ASN A 55 42.71 14.50 -11.20
C ASN A 55 41.93 13.49 -10.32
N ILE A 56 42.06 13.58 -9.00
CA ILE A 56 41.31 12.74 -8.06
C ILE A 56 39.80 12.91 -8.26
N HIS A 57 39.31 14.14 -8.36
CA HIS A 57 37.88 14.41 -8.53
C HIS A 57 37.37 13.95 -9.89
N LYS A 58 38.15 14.09 -10.97
CA LYS A 58 37.82 13.54 -12.30
C LYS A 58 37.67 12.02 -12.23
N GLN A 59 38.60 11.35 -11.57
CA GLN A 59 38.57 9.89 -11.41
C GLN A 59 37.35 9.44 -10.58
N VAL A 60 37.07 10.12 -9.47
CA VAL A 60 35.90 9.82 -8.63
C VAL A 60 34.59 10.01 -9.41
N ARG A 61 34.44 11.12 -10.15
CA ARG A 61 33.23 11.34 -10.97
C ARG A 61 33.07 10.28 -12.06
N TYR A 62 34.17 9.87 -12.69
CA TYR A 62 34.16 8.79 -13.68
C TYR A 62 33.66 7.47 -13.08
N GLN A 63 34.21 7.07 -11.93
CA GLN A 63 33.80 5.84 -11.25
C GLN A 63 32.35 5.90 -10.76
N LEU A 64 31.91 7.05 -10.22
CA LEU A 64 30.53 7.24 -9.78
C LEU A 64 29.54 7.18 -10.96
N ASN A 65 29.91 7.69 -12.13
CA ASN A 65 29.08 7.56 -13.33
C ASN A 65 28.93 6.09 -13.75
N ILE A 66 30.03 5.33 -13.80
CA ILE A 66 29.99 3.89 -14.11
C ILE A 66 29.14 3.14 -13.09
N ALA A 67 29.33 3.40 -11.79
CA ALA A 67 28.56 2.78 -10.73
C ALA A 67 27.07 3.13 -10.84
N SER A 68 26.74 4.39 -11.15
CA SER A 68 25.37 4.85 -11.42
C SER A 68 24.76 4.09 -12.60
N ASP A 69 25.47 3.94 -13.71
CA ASP A 69 24.96 3.28 -14.91
C ASP A 69 24.71 1.78 -14.67
N ARG A 70 25.59 1.12 -13.91
CA ARG A 70 25.36 -0.26 -13.45
C ARG A 70 24.07 -0.40 -12.64
N ILE A 71 23.80 0.54 -11.74
CA ILE A 71 22.59 0.53 -10.90
C ILE A 71 21.34 0.77 -11.76
N LYS A 72 21.39 1.77 -12.65
CA LYS A 72 20.27 2.13 -13.53
C LYS A 72 19.89 1.00 -14.50
N GLY A 73 20.85 0.23 -15.00
CA GLY A 73 20.59 -0.90 -15.91
C GLY A 73 19.74 -2.03 -15.32
N SER A 74 19.60 -2.12 -13.98
CA SER A 74 18.74 -3.10 -13.31
C SER A 74 17.29 -2.63 -13.10
N SER A 75 17.02 -1.33 -13.27
CA SER A 75 15.70 -0.76 -13.06
C SER A 75 14.90 -0.83 -14.36
N THR A 76 13.89 -1.71 -14.39
CA THR A 76 13.01 -1.89 -15.55
C THR A 76 12.37 -0.55 -15.94
N SER A 77 12.78 0.01 -17.07
CA SER A 77 12.21 1.22 -17.64
C SER A 77 10.73 0.99 -17.93
N HIS A 78 9.84 1.60 -17.14
CA HIS A 78 8.41 1.62 -17.44
C HIS A 78 8.15 2.62 -18.58
N GLN A 79 8.36 2.17 -19.82
CA GLN A 79 7.79 2.79 -21.02
C GLN A 79 6.33 2.31 -21.15
N GLY A 80 5.40 3.01 -20.50
CA GLY A 80 3.99 2.63 -20.56
C GLY A 80 3.06 3.78 -20.20
N GLY A 81 2.41 4.33 -21.23
CA GLY A 81 1.06 4.92 -21.17
C GLY A 81 0.73 5.82 -19.99
N TRP A 82 0.88 7.12 -20.22
CA TRP A 82 0.40 8.21 -19.39
C TRP A 82 -1.10 8.13 -19.17
N LEU A 83 -1.52 7.41 -18.13
CA LEU A 83 -2.79 7.50 -17.38
C LEU A 83 -2.94 6.21 -16.52
N SER A 84 -1.87 5.76 -15.87
CA SER A 84 -2.03 4.72 -14.87
C SER A 84 -2.50 5.41 -13.59
N ARG A 85 -3.63 4.95 -13.07
CA ARG A 85 -3.95 5.11 -11.67
C ARG A 85 -2.72 4.56 -10.91
N GLU A 86 -2.28 5.17 -9.81
CA GLU A 86 -1.06 4.72 -9.14
C GLU A 86 -1.27 4.64 -7.64
N LEU A 87 -0.73 3.58 -7.05
CA LEU A 87 -0.74 3.40 -5.61
C LEU A 87 0.42 4.19 -5.01
N MET A 88 0.16 4.93 -3.93
CA MET A 88 1.18 5.78 -3.30
C MET A 88 1.58 5.27 -1.93
N LYS A 89 2.87 5.02 -1.68
CA LYS A 89 3.34 4.68 -0.33
C LYS A 89 3.17 5.86 0.63
N PRO A 90 2.63 5.66 1.85
CA PRO A 90 2.55 6.71 2.88
C PRO A 90 3.93 7.22 3.31
N ILE A 91 3.99 8.47 3.79
CA ILE A 91 5.25 9.17 4.11
C ILE A 91 5.83 8.77 5.46
N ASN A 92 5.05 8.26 6.41
CA ASN A 92 5.54 7.82 7.72
C ASN A 92 4.71 6.62 8.17
N LEU A 93 5.33 5.46 8.29
CA LEU A 93 4.77 4.33 9.04
C LEU A 93 5.93 3.67 9.79
N ASP A 94 5.73 3.50 11.10
CA ASP A 94 6.59 2.67 11.94
C ASP A 94 6.79 1.31 11.26
N GLN A 95 8.04 0.82 11.29
CA GLN A 95 8.56 -0.28 10.48
C GLN A 95 7.87 -1.65 10.69
N ARG A 96 6.80 -1.72 11.47
CA ARG A 96 6.18 -2.98 11.93
C ARG A 96 4.90 -3.38 11.20
N ASN A 97 4.22 -2.45 10.49
CA ASN A 97 3.00 -2.74 9.71
C ASN A 97 3.08 -2.10 8.31
N MET A 98 3.90 -2.68 7.42
CA MET A 98 4.05 -2.19 6.04
C MET A 98 2.98 -2.77 5.10
N THR A 99 1.75 -2.25 5.11
CA THR A 99 0.75 -2.77 4.16
C THR A 99 -0.23 -1.78 3.54
N ASP A 100 -0.09 -0.47 3.68
CA ASP A 100 -1.13 0.42 3.14
C ASP A 100 -0.64 1.35 2.04
N TRP A 101 -0.45 0.78 0.85
CA TRP A 101 -0.49 1.54 -0.41
C TRP A 101 -1.76 2.40 -0.45
N LYS A 102 -1.60 3.72 -0.56
CA LYS A 102 -2.75 4.64 -0.62
C LYS A 102 -3.35 4.59 -2.02
N GLY A 103 -4.66 4.37 -2.07
CA GLY A 103 -5.41 4.13 -3.30
C GLY A 103 -5.20 5.18 -4.38
N ALA A 104 -5.34 4.73 -5.64
CA ALA A 104 -5.60 5.49 -6.85
C ALA A 104 -5.24 7.00 -6.86
N TYR A 105 -4.02 7.31 -7.29
CA TYR A 105 -3.59 8.64 -7.68
C TYR A 105 -3.46 8.75 -9.19
N VAL A 106 -3.61 9.95 -9.73
CA VAL A 106 -3.33 10.27 -11.13
C VAL A 106 -2.12 11.18 -11.15
N VAL A 107 -1.13 10.81 -11.95
CA VAL A 107 0.03 11.64 -12.26
C VAL A 107 -0.44 12.82 -13.11
N LYS A 108 -0.21 14.04 -12.64
CA LYS A 108 -0.55 15.27 -13.37
C LYS A 108 0.61 15.85 -14.15
N LYS A 109 1.80 15.87 -13.54
CA LYS A 109 3.00 16.49 -14.12
C LYS A 109 4.25 15.71 -13.74
N GLN A 110 5.12 15.43 -14.69
CA GLN A 110 6.47 14.98 -14.42
C GLN A 110 7.37 16.21 -14.25
N ILE A 111 8.12 16.27 -13.14
CA ILE A 111 9.09 17.34 -12.91
C ILE A 111 10.44 16.90 -13.46
N ASN A 112 10.87 15.69 -13.06
CA ASN A 112 12.09 15.03 -13.52
C ASN A 112 11.79 13.55 -13.80
N ASP A 113 12.74 12.82 -14.39
CA ASP A 113 12.68 11.37 -14.61
C ASP A 113 12.30 10.57 -13.36
N VAL A 114 12.66 11.11 -12.19
CA VAL A 114 12.49 10.46 -10.89
C VAL A 114 11.35 11.07 -10.06
N ILE A 115 10.92 12.30 -10.36
CA ILE A 115 10.02 13.08 -9.50
C ILE A 115 8.75 13.46 -10.25
N TYR A 116 7.61 13.09 -9.66
CA TYR A 116 6.29 13.25 -10.24
C TYR A 116 5.35 14.01 -9.31
N GLN A 117 4.46 14.80 -9.90
CA GLN A 117 3.37 15.48 -9.22
C GLN A 117 2.08 14.70 -9.44
N VAL A 118 1.51 14.20 -8.35
CA VAL A 118 0.33 13.32 -8.34
C VAL A 118 -0.83 13.95 -7.57
N SER A 119 -2.05 13.51 -7.86
CA SER A 119 -3.27 13.95 -7.18
C SER A 119 -4.28 12.81 -7.04
N LYS A 120 -5.24 12.91 -6.11
CA LYS A 120 -6.34 11.94 -6.03
C LYS A 120 -7.42 12.27 -7.07
N LEU A 121 -8.10 11.24 -7.60
CA LEU A 121 -9.14 11.39 -8.63
C LEU A 121 -10.29 12.34 -8.24
N LEU A 122 -10.76 12.27 -7.00
CA LEU A 122 -11.95 13.01 -6.54
C LEU A 122 -11.62 14.41 -6.02
N THR A 123 -10.81 15.20 -6.74
CA THR A 123 -10.28 16.51 -6.31
C THR A 123 -9.40 16.45 -5.04
N GLY A 124 -8.11 16.20 -5.24
CA GLY A 124 -7.10 16.23 -4.17
C GLY A 124 -5.98 17.24 -4.43
N LYS A 125 -5.41 17.78 -3.35
CA LYS A 125 -4.18 18.60 -3.37
C LYS A 125 -3.06 17.88 -4.12
N LEU A 126 -2.30 18.63 -4.90
CA LEU A 126 -1.13 18.13 -5.62
C LEU A 126 -0.03 17.74 -4.63
N LYS A 127 0.62 16.62 -4.89
CA LYS A 127 1.75 16.12 -4.08
C LYS A 127 2.91 15.76 -4.99
N VAL A 128 4.11 16.14 -4.59
CA VAL A 128 5.34 15.77 -5.28
C VAL A 128 5.90 14.50 -4.63
N VAL A 129 6.18 13.50 -5.46
CA VAL A 129 6.47 12.13 -5.04
C VAL A 129 7.58 11.55 -5.92
N HIS A 130 8.45 10.75 -5.33
CA HIS A 130 9.48 10.00 -6.04
C HIS A 130 8.90 8.75 -6.71
N PHE A 131 9.39 8.39 -7.90
CA PHE A 131 8.98 7.22 -8.68
C PHE A 131 8.85 5.93 -7.87
N ASN A 132 9.86 5.56 -7.08
CA ASN A 132 9.84 4.39 -6.17
C ASN A 132 8.67 4.32 -5.16
N ARG A 133 7.89 5.39 -5.03
CA ARG A 133 6.71 5.46 -4.15
C ARG A 133 5.39 5.35 -4.92
N LEU A 134 5.49 5.24 -6.23
CA LEU A 134 4.41 4.98 -7.17
C LEU A 134 4.50 3.52 -7.63
N ALA A 135 3.37 2.94 -7.91
CA ALA A 135 3.27 1.62 -8.52
C ALA A 135 2.12 1.65 -9.53
N PRO A 136 2.29 1.00 -10.70
CA PRO A 136 1.24 0.93 -11.70
C PRO A 136 0.00 0.29 -11.07
N TYR A 137 -1.15 0.94 -11.24
CA TYR A 137 -2.42 0.36 -10.86
C TYR A 137 -2.99 -0.33 -12.08
N GLU A 138 -3.06 -1.65 -12.03
CA GLU A 138 -3.84 -2.40 -13.00
C GLU A 138 -5.32 -2.18 -12.71
N GLU A 139 -6.01 -1.51 -13.64
CA GLU A 139 -7.47 -1.50 -13.69
C GLU A 139 -7.94 -2.90 -14.16
N GLN A 140 -7.84 -3.91 -13.30
CA GLN A 140 -8.68 -5.09 -13.45
C GLN A 140 -10.13 -4.66 -13.24
N GLY A 141 -10.95 -4.91 -14.25
CA GLY A 141 -12.34 -4.48 -14.38
C GLY A 141 -13.14 -4.45 -13.08
N ASP A 142 -13.94 -3.39 -13.01
CA ASP A 142 -14.97 -3.08 -12.03
C ASP A 142 -14.53 -2.85 -10.57
N THR A 143 -14.22 -1.59 -10.29
CA THR A 143 -13.77 -1.11 -8.98
C THR A 143 -14.94 -0.97 -7.98
N ARG A 144 -16.21 -1.05 -8.41
CA ARG A 144 -17.35 -0.92 -7.49
C ARG A 144 -17.67 -2.23 -6.79
N GLU A 145 -17.67 -3.35 -7.53
CA GLU A 145 -17.96 -4.67 -6.98
C GLU A 145 -16.85 -5.18 -6.04
N ARG A 146 -15.57 -4.97 -6.38
CA ARG A 146 -14.44 -5.54 -5.63
C ARG A 146 -14.18 -4.89 -4.27
N THR A 147 -14.35 -3.57 -4.12
CA THR A 147 -14.23 -2.94 -2.79
C THR A 147 -15.38 -3.31 -1.87
N PHE A 148 -16.57 -3.56 -2.43
CA PHE A 148 -17.74 -4.01 -1.70
C PHE A 148 -17.51 -5.45 -1.18
N VAL A 149 -17.22 -6.36 -2.09
CA VAL A 149 -16.84 -7.77 -1.87
C VAL A 149 -15.69 -7.91 -0.86
N ARG A 150 -14.53 -7.27 -1.09
CA ARG A 150 -13.35 -7.40 -0.22
C ARG A 150 -13.57 -6.85 1.20
N ARG A 151 -14.46 -5.85 1.37
CA ARG A 151 -14.74 -5.21 2.66
C ARG A 151 -15.84 -5.92 3.45
N ILE A 152 -16.83 -6.52 2.79
CA ILE A 152 -17.75 -7.50 3.37
C ILE A 152 -16.95 -8.70 3.89
N TYR A 153 -16.05 -9.25 3.07
CA TYR A 153 -15.24 -10.41 3.45
C TYR A 153 -14.18 -10.13 4.51
N GLY A 154 -13.56 -8.95 4.54
CA GLY A 154 -12.63 -8.57 5.61
C GLY A 154 -13.30 -8.48 7.00
N SER A 155 -14.60 -8.18 7.06
CA SER A 155 -15.40 -8.26 8.29
C SER A 155 -15.75 -9.69 8.71
N LEU A 156 -15.82 -10.61 7.74
CA LEU A 156 -16.15 -12.02 7.94
C LEU A 156 -14.90 -12.88 8.21
N GLN A 157 -13.70 -12.43 7.79
CA GLN A 157 -12.41 -13.11 7.98
C GLN A 157 -12.05 -13.45 9.43
N GLY A 158 -12.68 -12.79 10.41
CA GLY A 158 -12.49 -13.08 11.83
C GLY A 158 -13.52 -14.03 12.46
N LYS A 159 -14.51 -14.53 11.70
CA LYS A 159 -15.58 -15.39 12.22
C LYS A 159 -15.58 -16.73 11.48
N LYS A 160 -15.90 -17.80 12.23
CA LYS A 160 -15.70 -19.25 11.94
C LYS A 160 -16.25 -19.82 10.61
N PHE A 161 -16.76 -19.01 9.69
CA PHE A 161 -17.44 -19.47 8.47
C PHE A 161 -16.66 -19.05 7.22
N GLY A 162 -15.73 -19.92 6.81
CA GLY A 162 -14.62 -19.64 5.89
C GLY A 162 -14.86 -19.83 4.39
N HIS A 163 -16.08 -19.64 3.87
CA HIS A 163 -16.39 -19.90 2.45
C HIS A 163 -16.34 -18.63 1.57
N LEU A 164 -15.21 -17.91 1.61
CA LEU A 164 -15.02 -16.63 0.92
C LEU A 164 -15.08 -16.72 -0.62
N GLU A 165 -14.66 -17.84 -1.20
CA GLU A 165 -14.65 -18.04 -2.66
C GLU A 165 -16.07 -18.16 -3.23
N GLN A 166 -16.97 -18.86 -2.52
CA GLN A 166 -18.37 -19.02 -2.91
C GLN A 166 -19.12 -17.68 -2.90
N LEU A 167 -18.85 -16.83 -1.91
CA LEU A 167 -19.47 -15.51 -1.82
C LEU A 167 -18.98 -14.56 -2.94
N LYS A 168 -17.71 -14.66 -3.37
CA LYS A 168 -17.19 -13.87 -4.50
C LYS A 168 -17.81 -14.27 -5.83
N ALA A 169 -18.14 -15.54 -6.02
CA ALA A 169 -18.72 -16.05 -7.27
C ALA A 169 -20.13 -15.52 -7.56
N HIS A 170 -20.86 -15.04 -6.54
CA HIS A 170 -22.26 -14.64 -6.68
C HIS A 170 -22.49 -13.18 -7.13
N HIS A 171 -21.43 -12.39 -7.41
CA HIS A 171 -21.52 -10.96 -7.81
C HIS A 171 -22.58 -10.18 -6.99
N PRO A 172 -22.26 -9.80 -5.74
CA PRO A 172 -23.27 -9.34 -4.81
C PRO A 172 -23.74 -7.92 -5.13
N ASP A 173 -24.98 -7.79 -5.59
CA ASP A 173 -25.72 -6.52 -5.63
C ASP A 173 -26.32 -6.19 -4.26
N VAL A 174 -26.38 -4.90 -3.94
CA VAL A 174 -27.04 -4.41 -2.72
C VAL A 174 -28.54 -4.68 -2.80
N GLY A 175 -29.11 -5.16 -1.70
CA GLY A 175 -30.48 -5.63 -1.68
C GLY A 175 -30.62 -7.15 -1.83
N LYS A 176 -29.63 -7.90 -2.32
CA LYS A 176 -29.71 -9.36 -2.45
C LYS A 176 -29.34 -10.07 -1.14
N VAL A 177 -30.04 -11.17 -0.84
CA VAL A 177 -29.71 -12.08 0.27
C VAL A 177 -28.80 -13.16 -0.27
N LEU A 178 -27.58 -13.27 0.26
CA LEU A 178 -26.66 -14.35 -0.12
C LEU A 178 -26.92 -15.56 0.77
N LYS A 179 -27.13 -16.71 0.16
CA LYS A 179 -27.31 -17.99 0.84
C LYS A 179 -26.04 -18.82 0.68
N LEU A 180 -25.43 -19.19 1.80
CA LEU A 180 -24.37 -20.18 1.84
C LEU A 180 -24.89 -21.46 2.48
N CYS A 181 -24.54 -22.60 1.88
CA CYS A 181 -24.78 -23.91 2.46
C CYS A 181 -23.51 -24.34 3.19
N ASP A 182 -23.60 -24.51 4.51
CA ASP A 182 -22.52 -25.06 5.32
C ASP A 182 -23.05 -26.30 6.05
N HIS A 183 -22.71 -27.47 5.52
CA HIS A 183 -23.25 -28.77 5.94
C HIS A 183 -24.79 -28.80 6.01
N GLU A 184 -25.36 -28.77 7.22
CA GLU A 184 -26.81 -28.84 7.49
C GLU A 184 -27.44 -27.46 7.82
N MET A 185 -26.66 -26.38 7.75
CA MET A 185 -27.13 -25.04 8.06
C MET A 185 -27.00 -24.11 6.85
N TYR A 186 -28.02 -23.28 6.66
CA TYR A 186 -27.98 -22.19 5.70
C TYR A 186 -27.60 -20.89 6.40
N ILE A 187 -26.52 -20.28 5.95
CA ILE A 187 -26.09 -18.97 6.43
C ILE A 187 -26.58 -17.92 5.43
N LEU A 188 -27.50 -17.07 5.89
CA LEU A 188 -28.04 -15.96 5.10
C LEU A 188 -27.31 -14.67 5.44
N HIS A 189 -26.58 -14.12 4.47
CA HIS A 189 -25.95 -12.82 4.60
C HIS A 189 -26.83 -11.72 4.01
N LEU A 190 -27.19 -10.76 4.87
CA LEU A 190 -27.95 -9.58 4.51
C LEU A 190 -27.00 -8.45 4.09
N LEU A 191 -27.06 -8.05 2.81
CA LEU A 191 -26.26 -6.95 2.27
C LEU A 191 -27.00 -5.62 2.41
N THR A 192 -26.73 -4.90 3.49
CA THR A 192 -27.46 -3.67 3.86
C THR A 192 -26.90 -2.38 3.28
N LYS A 193 -25.71 -2.39 2.68
CA LYS A 193 -25.03 -1.17 2.19
C LYS A 193 -23.96 -1.52 1.18
N GLU A 194 -23.65 -0.65 0.22
CA GLU A 194 -22.59 -0.89 -0.77
C GLU A 194 -21.19 -0.62 -0.21
N ASN A 195 -21.11 0.19 0.85
CA ASN A 195 -19.85 0.67 1.41
C ASN A 195 -19.87 0.60 2.93
N GLY A 196 -18.75 0.15 3.52
CA GLY A 196 -18.63 0.04 4.98
C GLY A 196 -18.75 1.37 5.76
N SER A 197 -18.63 2.51 5.06
CA SER A 197 -18.77 3.86 5.61
C SER A 197 -20.19 4.42 5.50
N GLN A 198 -21.02 3.86 4.61
CA GLN A 198 -22.43 4.23 4.50
C GLN A 198 -23.18 3.66 5.69
N LYS A 199 -24.17 4.42 6.18
CA LYS A 199 -25.09 3.93 7.20
C LYS A 199 -26.31 3.39 6.46
N PRO A 200 -26.70 2.13 6.69
CA PRO A 200 -27.90 1.59 6.06
C PRO A 200 -29.12 2.36 6.54
N LEU A 201 -30.07 2.63 5.65
CA LEU A 201 -31.35 3.26 6.01
C LEU A 201 -32.31 2.20 6.56
N TYR A 202 -33.23 2.59 7.45
CA TYR A 202 -34.28 1.69 7.95
C TYR A 202 -35.15 1.11 6.82
N GLN A 203 -35.37 1.87 5.74
CA GLN A 203 -36.10 1.42 4.56
C GLN A 203 -35.38 0.28 3.82
N GLU A 204 -34.06 0.40 3.65
CA GLU A 204 -33.25 -0.66 3.04
C GLU A 204 -33.22 -1.91 3.92
N MET A 205 -33.10 -1.71 5.24
CA MET A 205 -33.17 -2.80 6.22
C MET A 205 -34.52 -3.53 6.17
N TRP A 206 -35.63 -2.80 6.06
CA TRP A 206 -36.97 -3.36 5.93
C TRP A 206 -37.11 -4.21 4.66
N TYR A 207 -36.63 -3.71 3.53
CA TYR A 207 -36.62 -4.44 2.27
C TYR A 207 -35.79 -5.74 2.35
N MET A 208 -34.65 -5.68 3.03
CA MET A 208 -33.79 -6.84 3.26
C MET A 208 -34.45 -7.92 4.12
N LEU A 209 -35.16 -7.52 5.18
CA LEU A 209 -35.90 -8.45 6.03
C LEU A 209 -37.08 -9.09 5.29
N HIS A 210 -37.77 -8.35 4.43
CA HIS A 210 -38.78 -8.91 3.53
C HIS A 210 -38.21 -9.97 2.60
N ARG A 211 -37.05 -9.72 1.98
CA ARG A 211 -36.39 -10.71 1.13
C ARG A 211 -35.94 -11.95 1.91
N LEU A 212 -35.47 -11.78 3.14
CA LEU A 212 -35.15 -12.91 4.02
C LEU A 212 -36.38 -13.77 4.27
N ARG A 213 -37.52 -13.13 4.56
CA ARG A 213 -38.81 -13.79 4.75
C ARG A 213 -39.25 -14.56 3.52
N ASP A 214 -39.19 -13.93 2.35
CA ASP A 214 -39.63 -14.54 1.09
C ASP A 214 -38.72 -15.73 0.73
N GLN A 215 -37.41 -15.62 0.98
CA GLN A 215 -36.47 -16.72 0.80
C GLN A 215 -36.74 -17.87 1.77
N HIS A 216 -37.05 -17.55 3.02
CA HIS A 216 -37.40 -18.53 4.05
C HIS A 216 -38.67 -19.31 3.67
N MET A 217 -39.71 -18.63 3.19
CA MET A 217 -40.93 -19.29 2.68
C MET A 217 -40.64 -20.18 1.48
N LYS A 218 -39.78 -19.73 0.55
CA LYS A 218 -39.42 -20.48 -0.65
C LYS A 218 -38.63 -21.75 -0.32
N ASP A 219 -37.75 -21.67 0.67
CA ASP A 219 -36.86 -22.77 1.05
C ASP A 219 -37.44 -23.69 2.15
N ASN A 220 -38.64 -23.38 2.65
CA ASN A 220 -39.35 -24.11 3.71
C ASN A 220 -38.47 -24.41 4.95
N ILE A 221 -37.61 -23.46 5.29
CA ILE A 221 -36.76 -23.52 6.49
C ILE A 221 -37.70 -23.37 7.69
N ARG A 222 -37.49 -24.10 8.80
CA ARG A 222 -38.40 -24.01 9.97
C ARG A 222 -37.78 -23.32 11.19
N LYS A 223 -36.46 -23.24 11.22
CA LYS A 223 -35.69 -22.68 12.34
C LYS A 223 -34.80 -21.56 11.83
N LEU A 224 -34.86 -20.40 12.49
CA LEU A 224 -34.13 -19.21 12.08
C LEU A 224 -33.43 -18.60 13.29
N ALA A 225 -32.10 -18.60 13.29
CA ALA A 225 -31.31 -17.88 14.30
C ALA A 225 -30.92 -16.50 13.75
N ILE A 226 -31.31 -15.42 14.43
CA ILE A 226 -30.98 -14.05 14.03
C ILE A 226 -30.08 -13.42 15.11
N LEU A 227 -28.83 -13.12 14.76
CA LEU A 227 -27.96 -12.33 15.62
C LEU A 227 -28.46 -10.88 15.69
N LYS A 228 -28.31 -10.18 16.82
CA LYS A 228 -28.64 -8.75 16.94
C LYS A 228 -27.97 -7.93 15.82
N ILE A 229 -28.78 -7.38 14.93
CA ILE A 229 -28.35 -6.64 13.73
C ILE A 229 -28.33 -5.14 14.03
N GLY A 230 -27.36 -4.40 13.48
CA GLY A 230 -27.40 -2.93 13.41
C GLY A 230 -26.90 -2.15 14.63
N ALA A 231 -26.64 -2.80 15.77
CA ALA A 231 -26.46 -2.13 17.07
C ALA A 231 -25.16 -1.31 17.24
N SER A 232 -24.05 -1.70 16.61
CA SER A 232 -22.73 -1.08 16.90
C SER A 232 -22.21 -0.23 15.75
N ARG A 233 -22.05 -0.84 14.58
CA ARG A 233 -21.35 -0.23 13.44
C ARG A 233 -22.28 0.56 12.51
N ASP A 234 -23.55 0.17 12.46
CA ASP A 234 -24.53 0.71 11.53
C ASP A 234 -25.40 1.80 12.15
N LYS A 235 -25.30 2.00 13.48
CA LYS A 235 -26.05 3.00 14.25
C LYS A 235 -27.58 2.88 14.09
N LEU A 236 -28.08 1.68 13.78
CA LEU A 236 -29.51 1.40 13.79
C LEU A 236 -29.92 0.94 15.19
N ASN A 237 -31.11 1.33 15.62
CA ASN A 237 -31.65 0.90 16.89
C ASN A 237 -32.23 -0.52 16.76
N TRP A 238 -31.70 -1.43 17.55
CA TRP A 238 -32.14 -2.82 17.57
C TRP A 238 -33.63 -2.96 17.93
N ARG A 239 -34.18 -2.10 18.80
CA ARG A 239 -35.60 -2.15 19.17
C ARG A 239 -36.52 -1.93 17.96
N ASP A 240 -36.17 -1.00 17.10
CA ASP A 240 -36.97 -0.71 15.89
C ASP A 240 -36.89 -1.88 14.91
N ILE A 241 -35.70 -2.47 14.75
CA ILE A 241 -35.49 -3.67 13.91
C ILE A 241 -36.24 -4.88 14.49
N GLN A 242 -36.28 -5.04 15.82
CA GLN A 242 -37.06 -6.09 16.46
C GLN A 242 -38.55 -5.92 16.19
N ASN A 243 -39.09 -4.70 16.31
CA ASN A 243 -40.48 -4.43 15.97
C ASN A 243 -40.76 -4.76 14.51
N MET A 244 -39.84 -4.42 13.60
CA MET A 244 -39.92 -4.79 12.19
C MET A 244 -39.96 -6.31 11.99
N LEU A 245 -39.08 -7.06 12.66
CA LEU A 245 -39.04 -8.52 12.60
C LEU A 245 -40.33 -9.15 13.13
N VAL A 246 -40.84 -8.66 14.27
CA VAL A 246 -42.11 -9.14 14.85
C VAL A 246 -43.24 -8.95 13.85
N VAL A 247 -43.36 -7.77 13.23
CA VAL A 247 -44.40 -7.51 12.23
C VAL A 247 -44.24 -8.42 11.00
N LEU A 248 -43.01 -8.67 10.56
CA LEU A 248 -42.75 -9.49 9.37
C LEU A 248 -42.98 -10.98 9.57
N LEU A 249 -42.67 -11.49 10.76
CA LEU A 249 -42.71 -12.92 11.09
C LEU A 249 -44.02 -13.35 11.76
N ASN A 250 -44.91 -12.40 12.11
CA ASN A 250 -46.14 -12.68 12.87
C ASN A 250 -47.06 -13.75 12.24
N ASN A 251 -47.02 -13.90 10.92
CA ASN A 251 -47.91 -14.81 10.16
C ASN A 251 -47.15 -15.98 9.53
N ILE A 252 -46.01 -16.37 10.08
CA ILE A 252 -45.15 -17.40 9.51
C ILE A 252 -44.79 -18.41 10.59
N GLU A 253 -44.89 -19.69 10.26
CA GLU A 253 -44.49 -20.80 11.13
C GLU A 253 -42.95 -20.91 11.21
N VAL A 254 -42.31 -19.97 11.90
CA VAL A 254 -40.85 -19.93 12.09
C VAL A 254 -40.51 -19.95 13.57
N GLU A 255 -39.69 -20.92 13.97
CA GLU A 255 -39.07 -20.92 15.29
C GLU A 255 -37.82 -20.02 15.25
N VAL A 256 -37.89 -18.85 15.91
CA VAL A 256 -36.74 -17.94 16.04
C VAL A 256 -35.91 -18.35 17.26
N LEU A 257 -34.66 -18.76 17.03
CA LEU A 257 -33.70 -19.21 18.05
C LEU A 257 -32.88 -18.05 18.64
#